data_AF-A0AA46NSB7-F1
#
_entry.id   AF-A0AA46NSB7-F1
#
_cell.length_a   1.000
_cell.length_b   1.000
_cell.length_c   1.000
_cell.angle_alpha   90.00
_cell.angle_beta   90.00
_cell.angle_gamma   90.00
#
_symmetry.space_group_name_H-M   'P 1'
#
loop_
_entity.id
_entity.type
_entity.pdbx_description
1 polymer ?
#
loop_
_entity_poly.entity_id
_entity_poly.type
_entity_poly.pdbx_seq_one_letter_code
_entity_poly.pdbx_strand_id
1 'polypeptide(L)'
;MPNTITYTSLSNVLPNQRLLMYQRIFNTTTPIELHGTYIWSVKVAAAIQPLLSTLEVALRNSIHTCGTQFIAPNWYEVLSTRVRTQFNQPKRDRANIQWHHSQVTDTKRKLKTPPNGLTKHDLLVAKMDFGFWDNLLRECFSVNGDTKALWPQCTSSVFPNLPSGYTNATVQSEISKLRDLRNDIAHNSPVWKVRSVIDEQSAILYLNQQIDKIIEVIGWLSTDKVNWIQVHMLQAEAKRIATKEYLYLCQRKNINPVSFSRFKRDLRKQFKNLNADNFTIVNTNSDSLFMLIKMTK
;
A
#
# COMPACT_ATOMS: atom_id res chain seq x y z
N MET A 1 -22.91 -21.92 -5.37
CA MET A 1 -23.55 -20.79 -6.11
C MET A 1 -22.69 -20.02 -7.16
N PRO A 2 -21.50 -20.44 -7.65
CA PRO A 2 -20.91 -19.78 -8.83
C PRO A 2 -21.63 -20.12 -10.13
N ASN A 3 -22.26 -21.30 -10.22
CA ASN A 3 -22.96 -21.79 -11.40
C ASN A 3 -24.36 -21.16 -11.62
N THR A 4 -24.83 -20.34 -10.68
CA THR A 4 -26.09 -19.58 -10.81
C THR A 4 -25.89 -18.19 -11.42
N ILE A 5 -24.64 -17.83 -11.74
CA ILE A 5 -24.28 -16.53 -12.30
C ILE A 5 -24.10 -16.65 -13.81
N THR A 6 -24.84 -15.85 -14.57
CA THR A 6 -24.63 -15.70 -16.02
C THR A 6 -23.48 -14.73 -16.28
N TYR A 7 -22.26 -15.25 -16.34
CA TYR A 7 -21.04 -14.41 -16.47
C TYR A 7 -21.00 -13.53 -17.72
N THR A 8 -21.65 -13.94 -18.82
CA THR A 8 -21.78 -13.13 -20.04
C THR A 8 -22.56 -11.83 -19.81
N SER A 9 -23.47 -11.81 -18.84
CA SER A 9 -24.23 -10.62 -18.43
C SER A 9 -23.40 -9.62 -17.61
N LEU A 10 -22.20 -9.98 -17.17
CA LEU A 10 -21.30 -9.12 -16.38
C LEU A 10 -20.32 -8.31 -17.24
N SER A 11 -20.42 -8.39 -18.57
CA SER A 11 -19.54 -7.68 -19.52
C SER A 11 -19.56 -6.15 -19.34
N ASN A 12 -20.68 -5.59 -18.88
CA ASN A 12 -20.82 -4.16 -18.57
C ASN A 12 -20.16 -3.75 -17.23
N VAL A 13 -19.91 -4.71 -16.34
CA VAL A 13 -19.26 -4.48 -15.03
C VAL A 13 -17.74 -4.58 -15.18
N LEU A 14 -17.28 -5.51 -16.02
CA LEU A 14 -15.86 -5.80 -16.26
C LEU A 14 -15.61 -5.91 -17.76
N PRO A 15 -15.11 -4.84 -18.40
CA PRO A 15 -14.81 -4.87 -19.83
C PRO A 15 -13.80 -5.97 -20.15
N ASN A 16 -14.04 -6.74 -21.21
CA ASN A 16 -13.18 -7.85 -21.64
C ASN A 16 -11.70 -7.47 -21.77
N GLN A 17 -11.41 -6.24 -22.24
CA GLN A 17 -10.04 -5.73 -22.35
C GLN A 17 -9.28 -5.74 -21.01
N ARG A 18 -9.95 -5.45 -19.89
CA ARG A 18 -9.32 -5.51 -18.55
C ARG A 18 -9.03 -6.95 -18.14
N LEU A 19 -9.87 -7.90 -18.55
CA LEU A 19 -9.77 -9.31 -18.19
C LEU A 19 -8.71 -10.07 -18.99
N LEU A 20 -8.37 -9.64 -20.22
CA LEU A 20 -7.35 -10.31 -21.05
C LEU A 20 -5.99 -10.44 -20.34
N MET A 21 -5.58 -9.43 -19.57
CA MET A 21 -4.33 -9.50 -18.79
C MET A 21 -4.40 -10.56 -17.69
N TYR A 22 -5.54 -10.69 -17.02
CA TYR A 22 -5.76 -11.71 -16.00
C TYR A 22 -5.72 -13.11 -16.62
N GLN A 23 -6.39 -13.29 -17.75
CA GLN A 23 -6.41 -14.57 -18.46
C GLN A 23 -5.00 -15.02 -18.85
N ARG A 24 -4.20 -14.10 -19.39
CA ARG A 24 -2.83 -14.38 -19.83
C ARG A 24 -1.90 -14.73 -18.67
N ILE A 25 -1.90 -13.95 -17.59
CA ILE A 25 -0.96 -14.13 -16.47
C ILE A 25 -1.32 -15.35 -15.62
N PHE A 26 -2.62 -15.60 -15.40
CA PHE A 26 -3.09 -16.66 -14.51
C PHE A 26 -3.55 -17.91 -15.24
N ASN A 27 -3.40 -17.94 -16.57
CA ASN A 27 -3.78 -19.07 -17.44
C ASN A 27 -5.18 -19.60 -17.13
N THR A 28 -6.15 -18.70 -16.99
CA THR A 28 -7.53 -19.06 -16.62
C THR A 28 -8.26 -19.64 -17.84
N THR A 29 -8.94 -20.75 -17.63
CA THR A 29 -9.61 -21.52 -18.69
C THR A 29 -11.12 -21.37 -18.69
N THR A 30 -11.72 -20.99 -17.57
CA THR A 30 -13.18 -20.82 -17.43
C THR A 30 -13.55 -19.40 -16.99
N PRO A 31 -14.79 -18.93 -17.26
CA PRO A 31 -15.27 -17.64 -16.75
C PRO A 31 -15.20 -17.53 -15.22
N ILE A 32 -15.45 -18.64 -14.49
CA ILE A 32 -15.38 -18.67 -13.04
C ILE A 32 -13.95 -18.41 -12.56
N GLU A 33 -12.95 -19.04 -13.18
CA GLU A 33 -11.54 -18.81 -12.87
C GLU A 33 -11.12 -17.37 -13.19
N LEU A 34 -11.52 -16.85 -14.35
CA LEU A 34 -11.17 -15.49 -14.79
C LEU A 34 -11.73 -14.42 -13.84
N HIS A 35 -13.03 -14.48 -13.55
CA HIS A 35 -13.68 -13.56 -12.62
C HIS A 35 -13.18 -13.75 -11.19
N GLY A 36 -12.91 -14.99 -10.77
CA GLY A 36 -12.29 -15.30 -9.48
C GLY A 36 -10.92 -14.65 -9.32
N THR A 37 -10.10 -14.68 -10.37
CA THR A 37 -8.78 -14.03 -10.39
C THR A 37 -8.91 -12.51 -10.28
N TYR A 38 -9.88 -11.91 -10.97
CA TYR A 38 -10.17 -10.49 -10.83
C TYR A 38 -10.56 -10.13 -9.38
N ILE A 39 -11.49 -10.88 -8.79
CA ILE A 39 -11.94 -10.65 -7.40
C ILE A 39 -10.80 -10.85 -6.41
N TRP A 40 -9.93 -11.84 -6.63
CA TRP A 40 -8.71 -12.01 -5.84
C TRP A 40 -7.83 -10.76 -5.89
N SER A 41 -7.54 -10.22 -7.08
CA SER A 41 -6.73 -9.01 -7.25
C SER A 41 -7.34 -7.79 -6.54
N VAL A 42 -8.66 -7.61 -6.62
CA VAL A 42 -9.37 -6.56 -5.87
C VAL A 42 -9.24 -6.76 -4.35
N LYS A 43 -9.35 -8.01 -3.88
CA LYS A 43 -9.19 -8.33 -2.45
C LYS A 43 -7.76 -8.10 -1.96
N VAL A 44 -6.75 -8.43 -2.77
CA VAL A 44 -5.35 -8.12 -2.46
C VAL A 44 -5.15 -6.60 -2.36
N ALA A 45 -5.63 -5.84 -3.34
CA ALA A 45 -5.56 -4.38 -3.32
C ALA A 45 -6.21 -3.79 -2.05
N ALA A 46 -7.40 -4.26 -1.68
CA ALA A 46 -8.10 -3.85 -0.48
C ALA A 46 -7.32 -4.18 0.82
N ALA A 47 -6.63 -5.31 0.86
CA ALA A 47 -5.83 -5.73 2.01
C ALA A 47 -4.50 -4.96 2.13
N ILE A 48 -3.92 -4.51 1.02
CA ILE A 48 -2.71 -3.68 1.00
C ILE A 48 -3.00 -2.22 1.37
N GLN A 49 -4.19 -1.71 1.00
CA GLN A 49 -4.60 -0.32 1.24
C GLN A 49 -4.38 0.20 2.68
N PRO A 50 -4.75 -0.52 3.77
CA PRO A 50 -4.50 -0.04 5.14
C PRO A 50 -3.01 0.08 5.48
N LEU A 51 -2.15 -0.77 4.92
CA LEU A 51 -0.70 -0.69 5.12
C LEU A 51 -0.14 0.59 4.48
N LEU A 52 -0.52 0.86 3.22
CA LEU A 52 -0.13 2.08 2.52
C LEU A 52 -0.67 3.35 3.18
N SER A 53 -1.90 3.29 3.68
CA SER A 53 -2.52 4.40 4.41
C SER A 53 -1.77 4.69 5.71
N THR A 54 -1.32 3.65 6.41
CA THR A 54 -0.48 3.78 7.62
C THR A 54 0.86 4.43 7.29
N LEU A 55 1.50 4.00 6.19
CA LEU A 55 2.74 4.61 5.69
C LEU A 55 2.56 6.10 5.38
N GLU A 56 1.52 6.45 4.61
CA GLU A 56 1.24 7.84 4.21
C GLU A 56 1.04 8.76 5.42
N VAL A 57 0.22 8.32 6.39
CA VAL A 57 -0.04 9.08 7.62
C VAL A 57 1.21 9.19 8.48
N ALA A 58 2.00 8.11 8.60
CA ALA A 58 3.24 8.10 9.36
C ALA A 58 4.26 9.07 8.76
N LEU A 59 4.49 8.99 7.44
CA LEU A 59 5.40 9.87 6.72
C LEU A 59 4.98 11.33 6.85
N ARG A 60 3.70 11.63 6.61
CA ARG A 60 3.12 12.96 6.78
C ARG A 60 3.41 13.52 8.16
N ASN A 61 3.02 12.77 9.20
CA ASN A 61 3.11 13.26 10.56
C ASN A 61 4.57 13.44 11.00
N SER A 62 5.48 12.55 10.58
CA SER A 62 6.90 12.68 10.85
C SER A 62 7.51 13.92 10.18
N ILE A 63 7.27 14.13 8.87
CA ILE A 63 7.76 15.32 8.15
C ILE A 63 7.18 16.59 8.77
N HIS A 64 5.88 16.60 9.02
CA HIS A 64 5.20 17.76 9.59
C HIS A 64 5.74 18.10 10.98
N THR A 65 5.90 17.11 11.86
CA THR A 65 6.44 17.32 13.22
C THR A 65 7.84 17.93 13.15
N CYS A 66 8.72 17.36 12.31
CA CYS A 66 10.07 17.90 12.13
C CYS A 66 10.05 19.34 11.57
N GLY A 67 9.28 19.59 10.52
CA GLY A 67 9.19 20.91 9.90
C GLY A 67 8.71 21.98 10.88
N THR A 68 7.67 21.67 11.66
CA THR A 68 7.14 22.59 12.69
C THR A 68 8.16 22.86 13.79
N GLN A 69 8.87 21.83 14.23
CA GLN A 69 9.82 21.93 15.35
C GLN A 69 11.11 22.65 14.96
N PHE A 70 11.68 22.35 13.79
CA PHE A 70 13.04 22.77 13.44
C PHE A 70 13.11 23.84 12.34
N ILE A 71 12.04 24.08 11.59
CA ILE A 71 12.03 25.06 10.49
C ILE A 71 11.14 26.26 10.84
N ALA A 72 9.82 26.07 10.91
CA ALA A 72 8.85 27.11 11.25
C ALA A 72 7.44 26.52 11.44
N PRO A 73 6.53 27.20 12.16
CA PRO A 73 5.11 26.80 12.21
C PRO A 73 4.46 26.69 10.83
N ASN A 74 4.89 27.49 9.84
CA ASN A 74 4.45 27.43 8.45
C ASN A 74 5.53 26.84 7.51
N TRP A 75 6.33 25.87 7.99
CA TRP A 75 7.50 25.32 7.31
C TRP A 75 7.32 25.10 5.80
N TYR A 76 6.18 24.55 5.36
CA TYR A 76 5.89 24.25 3.95
C TYR A 76 5.82 25.48 3.03
N GLU A 77 5.75 26.70 3.58
CA GLU A 77 5.81 27.95 2.81
C GLU A 77 7.22 28.52 2.69
N VAL A 78 8.07 28.22 3.68
CA VAL A 78 9.36 28.90 3.88
C VAL A 78 10.55 27.98 3.64
N LEU A 79 10.30 26.81 3.03
CA LEU A 79 11.35 25.84 2.72
C LEU A 79 12.41 26.44 1.80
N SER A 80 13.66 26.35 2.22
CA SER A 80 14.79 26.53 1.33
C SER A 80 14.81 25.42 0.28
N THR A 81 15.07 25.79 -0.97
CA THR A 81 15.14 24.87 -2.10
C THR A 81 16.39 25.12 -2.91
N ARG A 82 16.85 24.10 -3.63
CA ARG A 82 18.02 24.17 -4.51
C ARG A 82 17.68 23.61 -5.88
N VAL A 83 18.01 24.37 -6.92
CA VAL A 83 17.90 23.92 -8.32
C VAL A 83 19.26 23.41 -8.75
N ARG A 84 19.37 22.11 -9.06
CA ARG A 84 20.62 21.53 -9.56
C ARG A 84 20.89 21.99 -10.99
N THR A 85 22.16 22.08 -11.36
CA THR A 85 22.63 22.59 -12.66
C THR A 85 22.86 21.51 -13.72
N GLN A 86 22.89 20.24 -13.31
CA GLN A 86 23.14 19.08 -14.18
C GLN A 86 22.03 18.88 -15.22
N PHE A 87 22.34 18.24 -16.35
CA PHE A 87 21.41 18.06 -17.47
C PHE A 87 20.01 17.58 -17.05
N ASN A 88 18.96 18.24 -17.55
CA ASN A 88 17.53 18.04 -17.21
C ASN A 88 17.11 18.27 -15.75
N GLN A 89 18.03 18.40 -14.79
CA GLN A 89 17.67 18.65 -13.39
C GLN A 89 17.06 20.04 -13.16
N PRO A 90 17.55 21.15 -13.75
CA PRO A 90 16.97 22.46 -13.49
C PRO A 90 15.48 22.54 -13.82
N LYS A 91 15.08 21.94 -14.95
CA LYS A 91 13.68 21.91 -15.38
C LYS A 91 12.82 21.10 -14.41
N ARG A 92 13.30 19.92 -14.00
CA ARG A 92 12.59 19.03 -13.07
C ARG A 92 12.46 19.66 -11.68
N ASP A 93 13.57 20.17 -11.14
CA ASP A 93 13.61 20.79 -9.81
C ASP A 93 12.67 22.00 -9.76
N ARG A 94 12.72 22.89 -10.76
CA ARG A 94 11.79 24.04 -10.85
C ARG A 94 10.33 23.59 -10.92
N ALA A 95 10.01 22.56 -11.71
CA ALA A 95 8.66 22.03 -11.80
C ALA A 95 8.17 21.46 -10.46
N ASN A 96 9.01 20.72 -9.74
CA ASN A 96 8.67 20.14 -8.43
C ASN A 96 8.47 21.21 -7.35
N ILE A 97 9.31 22.26 -7.35
CA ILE A 97 9.19 23.41 -6.44
C ILE A 97 7.91 24.19 -6.75
N GLN A 98 7.65 24.49 -8.01
CA GLN A 98 6.44 25.19 -8.44
C GLN A 98 5.18 24.41 -8.10
N TRP A 99 5.18 23.09 -8.34
CA TRP A 99 4.08 22.21 -8.01
C TRP A 99 3.82 22.16 -6.50
N HIS A 100 4.87 22.12 -5.67
CA HIS A 100 4.74 22.21 -4.22
C HIS A 100 4.02 23.48 -3.78
N HIS A 101 4.46 24.65 -4.27
CA HIS A 101 3.82 25.92 -3.94
C HIS A 101 2.37 25.99 -4.44
N SER A 102 2.07 25.43 -5.61
CA SER A 102 0.69 25.39 -6.12
C SER A 102 -0.21 24.49 -5.27
N GLN A 103 0.28 23.33 -4.82
CA GLN A 103 -0.48 22.46 -3.91
C GLN A 103 -0.79 23.14 -2.58
N VAL A 104 0.18 23.83 -1.97
CA VAL A 104 -0.04 24.62 -0.75
C VAL A 104 -1.12 25.68 -0.99
N THR A 105 -0.99 26.46 -2.07
CA THR A 105 -1.90 27.57 -2.40
C THR A 105 -3.32 27.07 -2.70
N ASP A 106 -3.45 26.06 -3.55
CA ASP A 106 -4.74 25.49 -3.95
C ASP A 106 -5.45 24.82 -2.77
N THR A 107 -4.70 24.12 -1.91
CA THR A 107 -5.27 23.51 -0.71
C THR A 107 -5.77 24.57 0.25
N LYS A 108 -5.00 25.63 0.53
CA LYS A 108 -5.44 26.78 1.33
C LYS A 108 -6.74 27.38 0.82
N ARG A 109 -6.85 27.61 -0.50
CA ARG A 109 -8.06 28.16 -1.13
C ARG A 109 -9.30 27.27 -0.90
N LYS A 110 -9.11 25.95 -0.81
CA LYS A 110 -10.16 24.96 -0.59
C LYS A 110 -10.42 24.66 0.89
N LEU A 111 -9.74 25.34 1.83
CA LEU A 111 -9.98 25.13 3.26
C LEU A 111 -11.26 25.81 3.70
N LYS A 112 -12.07 25.06 4.44
CA LYS A 112 -13.23 25.58 5.17
C LYS A 112 -12.80 25.98 6.57
N THR A 113 -13.69 26.63 7.31
CA THR A 113 -13.50 26.90 8.75
C THR A 113 -13.20 25.59 9.49
N PRO A 114 -12.13 25.55 10.31
CA PRO A 114 -11.81 24.35 11.06
C PRO A 114 -12.85 24.07 12.15
N PRO A 115 -13.14 22.79 12.44
CA PRO A 115 -13.88 22.40 13.64
C PRO A 115 -13.20 22.90 14.92
N ASN A 116 -13.98 22.99 16.01
CA ASN A 116 -13.44 23.37 17.32
C ASN A 116 -12.27 22.48 17.72
N GLY A 117 -11.18 23.10 18.18
CA GLY A 117 -9.96 22.42 18.60
C GLY A 117 -8.97 22.09 17.48
N LEU A 118 -9.29 22.37 16.21
CA LEU A 118 -8.35 22.25 15.09
C LEU A 118 -7.97 23.62 14.54
N THR A 119 -6.73 23.73 14.08
CA THR A 119 -6.23 24.91 13.37
C THR A 119 -6.45 24.74 11.87
N LYS A 120 -6.38 25.86 11.12
CA LYS A 120 -6.32 25.80 9.64
C LYS A 120 -5.08 25.04 9.16
N HIS A 121 -4.01 25.05 9.95
CA HIS A 121 -2.78 24.33 9.66
C HIS A 121 -2.97 22.82 9.72
N ASP A 122 -3.64 22.31 10.76
CA ASP A 122 -3.96 20.88 10.90
C ASP A 122 -4.79 20.38 9.71
N LEU A 123 -5.79 21.17 9.29
CA LEU A 123 -6.59 20.85 8.12
C LEU A 123 -5.79 20.88 6.82
N LEU A 124 -4.84 21.81 6.68
CA LEU A 124 -4.00 21.90 5.50
C LEU A 124 -3.13 20.66 5.36
N VAL A 125 -2.40 20.31 6.43
CA VAL A 125 -1.54 19.12 6.47
C VAL A 125 -2.37 17.86 6.22
N ALA A 126 -3.54 17.73 6.85
CA ALA A 126 -4.40 16.57 6.69
C ALA A 126 -4.94 16.38 5.25
N LYS A 127 -5.10 17.47 4.48
CA LYS A 127 -5.63 17.43 3.11
C LYS A 127 -4.59 17.14 2.03
N MET A 128 -3.30 17.23 2.33
CA MET A 128 -2.25 16.93 1.36
C MET A 128 -2.17 15.44 1.08
N ASP A 129 -2.12 15.07 -0.20
CA ASP A 129 -2.06 13.68 -0.64
C ASP A 129 -0.64 13.10 -0.55
N PHE A 130 -0.53 11.78 -0.75
CA PHE A 130 0.76 11.10 -0.79
C PHE A 130 1.77 11.72 -1.80
N GLY A 131 1.29 12.30 -2.91
CA GLY A 131 2.14 12.95 -3.90
C GLY A 131 2.89 14.14 -3.31
N PHE A 132 2.23 14.90 -2.43
CA PHE A 132 2.85 16.02 -1.71
C PHE A 132 4.02 15.54 -0.84
N TRP A 133 3.79 14.50 -0.03
CA TRP A 133 4.80 13.95 0.87
C TRP A 133 5.97 13.29 0.14
N ASP A 134 5.71 12.57 -0.96
CA ASP A 134 6.77 12.04 -1.85
C ASP A 134 7.59 13.18 -2.51
N ASN A 135 6.94 14.24 -2.96
CA ASN A 135 7.63 15.36 -3.61
C ASN A 135 8.63 16.05 -2.68
N LEU A 136 8.30 16.17 -1.39
CA LEU A 136 9.18 16.76 -0.38
C LEU A 136 10.48 15.98 -0.15
N LEU A 137 10.53 14.70 -0.52
CA LEU A 137 11.74 13.87 -0.44
C LEU A 137 12.70 14.10 -1.61
N ARG A 138 12.34 14.93 -2.60
CA ARG A 138 13.20 15.18 -3.77
C ARG A 138 14.40 16.04 -3.40
N GLU A 139 15.47 15.88 -4.17
CA GLU A 139 16.76 16.54 -3.97
C GLU A 139 16.67 18.08 -4.01
N CYS A 140 15.64 18.66 -4.65
CA CYS A 140 15.43 20.10 -4.67
C CYS A 140 15.00 20.68 -3.30
N PHE A 141 14.58 19.84 -2.35
CA PHE A 141 14.31 20.19 -0.95
C PHE A 141 15.48 19.81 -0.02
N SER A 142 16.62 19.42 -0.59
CA SER A 142 17.86 19.08 0.11
C SER A 142 18.91 20.17 -0.10
N VAL A 143 19.20 20.91 0.97
CA VAL A 143 20.19 22.00 0.99
C VAL A 143 21.08 21.84 2.21
N ASN A 144 22.28 21.29 2.00
CA ASN A 144 23.23 21.02 3.07
C ASN A 144 23.61 22.31 3.81
N GLY A 145 23.51 22.27 5.14
CA GLY A 145 23.85 23.40 6.02
C GLY A 145 22.77 24.48 6.13
N ASP A 146 21.64 24.35 5.44
CA ASP A 146 20.54 25.31 5.54
C ASP A 146 19.48 24.85 6.55
N THR A 147 19.30 25.64 7.60
CA THR A 147 18.31 25.38 8.66
C THR A 147 16.85 25.42 8.21
N LYS A 148 16.58 25.96 7.03
CA LYS A 148 15.25 26.04 6.43
C LYS A 148 14.98 24.97 5.38
N ALA A 149 15.94 24.09 5.11
CA ALA A 149 15.72 22.93 4.25
C ALA A 149 15.20 21.73 5.08
N LEU A 150 14.38 20.88 4.45
CA LEU A 150 13.97 19.63 5.09
C LEU A 150 15.14 18.68 5.25
N TRP A 151 15.95 18.52 4.20
CA TRP A 151 17.03 17.54 4.18
C TRP A 151 18.39 18.23 4.11
N PRO A 152 19.41 17.71 4.83
CA PRO A 152 19.38 16.51 5.67
C PRO A 152 18.86 16.73 7.12
N GLN A 153 18.47 17.96 7.49
CA GLN A 153 18.10 18.32 8.88
C GLN A 153 17.06 17.39 9.51
N CYS A 154 16.02 17.03 8.77
CA CYS A 154 14.93 16.19 9.25
C CYS A 154 15.20 14.69 9.14
N THR A 155 16.31 14.24 8.54
CA THR A 155 16.53 12.81 8.26
C THR A 155 16.45 11.96 9.51
N SER A 156 17.18 12.31 10.57
CA SER A 156 17.20 11.51 11.82
C SER A 156 15.90 11.62 12.62
N SER A 157 15.14 12.71 12.47
CA SER A 157 13.84 12.87 13.14
C SER A 157 12.73 12.13 12.40
N VAL A 158 12.75 12.11 11.07
CA VAL A 158 11.71 11.48 10.25
C VAL A 158 11.98 9.98 10.12
N PHE A 159 13.23 9.59 9.88
CA PHE A 159 13.65 8.21 9.65
C PHE A 159 14.69 7.78 10.71
N PRO A 160 14.31 7.68 12.00
CA PRO A 160 15.24 7.33 13.07
C PRO A 160 15.87 5.94 12.91
N ASN A 161 15.21 5.03 12.17
CA ASN A 161 15.69 3.67 11.92
C ASN A 161 16.14 3.47 10.46
N LEU A 162 16.57 4.54 9.78
CA LEU A 162 17.00 4.44 8.40
C LEU A 162 18.25 3.53 8.28
N PRO A 163 18.27 2.56 7.35
CA PRO A 163 19.44 1.69 7.19
C PRO A 163 20.69 2.49 6.80
N SER A 164 21.86 2.03 7.26
CA SER A 164 23.13 2.65 6.90
C SER A 164 23.35 2.62 5.38
N GLY A 165 23.89 3.71 4.84
CA GLY A 165 24.12 3.89 3.40
C GLY A 165 22.89 4.35 2.60
N TYR A 166 21.71 4.45 3.20
CA TYR A 166 20.54 5.00 2.51
C TYR A 166 20.64 6.53 2.44
N THR A 167 20.36 7.06 1.26
CA THR A 167 20.31 8.50 1.00
C THR A 167 18.87 8.96 0.90
N ASN A 168 18.65 10.28 0.97
CA ASN A 168 17.34 10.86 0.69
C ASN A 168 16.80 10.45 -0.70
N ALA A 169 17.68 10.33 -1.70
CA ALA A 169 17.32 9.83 -3.03
C ALA A 169 16.88 8.34 -3.00
N THR A 170 17.52 7.50 -2.20
CA THR A 170 17.10 6.10 -2.00
C THR A 170 15.71 6.04 -1.37
N VAL A 171 15.49 6.81 -0.31
CA VAL A 171 14.20 6.90 0.39
C VAL A 171 13.09 7.40 -0.54
N GLN A 172 13.37 8.46 -1.30
CA GLN A 172 12.44 9.03 -2.29
C GLN A 172 12.06 7.99 -3.35
N SER A 173 13.03 7.24 -3.88
CA SER A 173 12.79 6.19 -4.87
C SER A 173 11.85 5.10 -4.35
N GLU A 174 12.09 4.60 -3.14
CA GLU A 174 11.27 3.55 -2.54
C GLU A 174 9.85 4.05 -2.20
N ILE A 175 9.72 5.25 -1.63
CA ILE A 175 8.41 5.86 -1.34
C ILE A 175 7.64 6.18 -2.62
N SER A 176 8.31 6.65 -3.68
CA SER A 176 7.68 6.86 -5.00
C SER A 176 7.06 5.57 -5.56
N LYS A 177 7.76 4.43 -5.48
CA LYS A 177 7.22 3.14 -5.94
C LYS A 177 5.97 2.74 -5.15
N LEU A 178 5.99 2.93 -3.83
CA LEU A 178 4.84 2.64 -2.97
C LEU A 178 3.66 3.60 -3.22
N ARG A 179 3.94 4.86 -3.55
CA ARG A 179 2.92 5.81 -4.00
C ARG A 179 2.30 5.37 -5.32
N ASP A 180 3.09 4.89 -6.28
CA ASP A 180 2.56 4.38 -7.55
C ASP A 180 1.68 3.15 -7.33
N LEU A 181 2.07 2.25 -6.42
CA LEU A 181 1.22 1.13 -5.99
C LEU A 181 -0.10 1.62 -5.35
N ARG A 182 -0.06 2.65 -4.49
CA ARG A 182 -1.27 3.27 -3.92
C ARG A 182 -2.16 3.85 -5.03
N ASN A 183 -1.57 4.53 -6.00
CA ASN A 183 -2.30 5.10 -7.14
C ASN A 183 -2.96 4.01 -7.98
N ASP A 184 -2.30 2.87 -8.16
CA ASP A 184 -2.89 1.72 -8.85
C ASP A 184 -4.13 1.21 -8.14
N ILE A 185 -4.11 1.10 -6.81
CA ILE A 185 -5.29 0.74 -6.00
C ILE A 185 -6.40 1.77 -6.22
N ALA A 186 -6.10 3.06 -6.10
CA ALA A 186 -7.09 4.14 -6.27
C ALA A 186 -7.72 4.17 -7.67
N HIS A 187 -6.98 3.75 -8.70
CA HIS A 187 -7.47 3.64 -10.07
C HIS A 187 -8.10 2.28 -10.41
N ASN A 188 -8.32 1.40 -9.43
CA ASN A 188 -8.79 0.03 -9.62
C ASN A 188 -7.95 -0.75 -10.66
N SER A 189 -6.65 -0.46 -10.71
CA SER A 189 -5.70 -1.16 -11.56
C SER A 189 -5.20 -2.44 -10.87
N PRO A 190 -4.81 -3.48 -11.64
CA PRO A 190 -4.16 -4.64 -11.05
C PRO A 190 -2.89 -4.22 -10.32
N VAL A 191 -2.77 -4.56 -9.04
CA VAL A 191 -1.62 -4.19 -8.19
C VAL A 191 -0.34 -4.95 -8.50
N TRP A 192 -0.39 -5.94 -9.40
CA TRP A 192 0.72 -6.77 -9.85
C TRP A 192 1.20 -6.42 -11.28
N LYS A 193 0.73 -5.30 -11.89
CA LYS A 193 0.96 -4.95 -13.30
C LYS A 193 2.37 -4.45 -13.64
N VAL A 194 3.41 -5.20 -13.29
CA VAL A 194 4.80 -4.84 -13.60
C VAL A 194 5.41 -5.79 -14.63
N ARG A 195 6.44 -5.33 -15.34
CA ARG A 195 7.10 -6.09 -16.41
C ARG A 195 7.68 -7.43 -15.93
N SER A 196 8.08 -7.53 -14.66
CA SER A 196 8.63 -8.74 -14.06
C SER A 196 7.57 -9.80 -13.75
N VAL A 197 6.28 -9.46 -13.76
CA VAL A 197 5.19 -10.40 -13.53
C VAL A 197 4.78 -11.00 -14.87
N ILE A 198 5.06 -12.29 -15.04
CA ILE A 198 4.83 -13.03 -16.29
C ILE A 198 3.87 -14.20 -16.11
N ASP A 199 3.63 -14.63 -14.87
CA ASP A 199 2.79 -15.77 -14.50
C ASP A 199 2.18 -15.60 -13.09
N GLU A 200 1.35 -16.57 -12.68
CA GLU A 200 0.73 -16.65 -11.36
C GLU A 200 1.76 -16.56 -10.21
N GLN A 201 2.88 -17.29 -10.33
CA GLN A 201 3.88 -17.39 -9.27
C GLN A 201 4.62 -16.06 -9.07
N SER A 202 5.08 -15.44 -10.16
CA SER A 202 5.72 -14.13 -10.13
C SER A 202 4.78 -13.03 -9.65
N ALA A 203 3.48 -13.10 -9.97
CA ALA A 203 2.48 -12.17 -9.44
C ALA A 203 2.37 -12.26 -7.91
N ILE A 204 2.20 -13.48 -7.38
CA ILE A 204 2.09 -13.72 -5.93
C ILE A 204 3.38 -13.30 -5.21
N LEU A 205 4.54 -13.65 -5.76
CA LEU A 205 5.84 -13.26 -5.21
C LEU A 205 5.99 -11.75 -5.16
N TYR A 206 5.70 -11.06 -6.27
CA TYR A 206 5.78 -9.60 -6.35
C TYR A 206 4.89 -8.93 -5.30
N LEU A 207 3.64 -9.39 -5.13
CA LEU A 207 2.71 -8.84 -4.14
C LEU A 207 3.23 -8.99 -2.71
N ASN A 208 3.78 -10.15 -2.36
CA ASN A 208 4.38 -10.36 -1.05
C ASN A 208 5.62 -9.47 -0.84
N GLN A 209 6.45 -9.29 -1.86
CA GLN A 209 7.57 -8.35 -1.81
C GLN A 209 7.12 -6.90 -1.59
N GLN A 210 6.01 -6.48 -2.22
CA GLN A 210 5.45 -5.14 -1.98
C GLN A 210 4.92 -5.00 -0.55
N ILE A 211 4.23 -6.02 -0.02
CA ILE A 211 3.77 -6.02 1.37
C ILE A 211 4.95 -5.87 2.32
N ASP A 212 6.01 -6.67 2.13
CA ASP A 212 7.21 -6.60 2.96
C ASP A 212 7.94 -5.26 2.84
N LYS A 213 8.01 -4.70 1.63
CA LYS A 213 8.60 -3.37 1.40
C LYS A 213 7.82 -2.27 2.13
N ILE A 214 6.49 -2.33 2.15
CA ILE A 214 5.68 -1.35 2.89
C ILE A 214 6.03 -1.41 4.38
N ILE A 215 6.13 -2.61 4.96
CA ILE A 215 6.49 -2.78 6.38
C ILE A 215 7.91 -2.30 6.66
N GLU A 216 8.85 -2.61 5.77
CA GLU A 216 10.24 -2.14 5.87
C GLU A 216 10.31 -0.61 5.92
N VAL A 217 9.63 0.09 5.00
CA VAL A 217 9.62 1.55 4.95
C VAL A 217 8.94 2.17 6.17
N ILE A 218 7.87 1.54 6.68
CA ILE A 218 7.25 1.96 7.96
C ILE A 218 8.24 1.77 9.12
N GLY A 219 9.04 0.70 9.09
CA GLY A 219 10.10 0.44 10.06
C GLY A 219 11.13 1.56 10.13
N TRP A 220 11.50 2.15 8.98
CA TRP A 220 12.42 3.31 8.94
C TRP A 220 11.88 4.50 9.75
N LEU A 221 10.56 4.71 9.72
CA LEU A 221 9.87 5.78 10.44
C LEU A 221 9.68 5.46 11.93
N SER A 222 9.30 4.22 12.28
CA SER A 222 9.00 3.83 13.66
C SER A 222 8.79 2.32 13.81
N THR A 223 9.52 1.70 14.73
CA THR A 223 9.31 0.30 15.14
C THR A 223 7.95 0.08 15.79
N ASP A 224 7.48 1.02 16.62
CA ASP A 224 6.16 0.92 17.27
C ASP A 224 5.01 0.89 16.27
N LYS A 225 5.12 1.59 15.13
CA LYS A 225 4.11 1.53 14.07
C LYS A 225 4.08 0.16 13.39
N VAL A 226 5.24 -0.48 13.23
CA VAL A 226 5.31 -1.87 12.76
C VAL A 226 4.65 -2.81 13.77
N ASN A 227 4.93 -2.65 15.06
CA ASN A 227 4.30 -3.43 16.13
C ASN A 227 2.77 -3.26 16.12
N TRP A 228 2.28 -2.03 15.94
CA TRP A 228 0.85 -1.74 15.84
C TRP A 228 0.20 -2.48 14.66
N ILE A 229 0.82 -2.46 13.47
CA ILE A 229 0.37 -3.20 12.29
C ILE A 229 0.29 -4.70 12.56
N GLN A 230 1.29 -5.24 13.27
CA GLN A 230 1.37 -6.67 13.59
C GLN A 230 0.30 -7.09 14.59
N VAL A 231 0.09 -6.35 15.68
CA VAL A 231 -0.95 -6.63 16.69
C VAL A 231 -2.34 -6.60 16.07
N HIS A 232 -2.57 -5.72 15.09
CA HIS A 232 -3.83 -5.65 14.34
C HIS A 232 -3.88 -6.58 13.13
N MET A 233 -2.90 -7.47 12.96
CA MET A 233 -2.86 -8.52 11.93
C MET A 233 -2.94 -8.01 10.49
N LEU A 234 -2.63 -6.73 10.24
CA LEU A 234 -2.82 -6.14 8.91
C LEU A 234 -1.85 -6.73 7.87
N GLN A 235 -0.58 -6.93 8.25
CA GLN A 235 0.41 -7.58 7.38
C GLN A 235 0.04 -9.05 7.13
N ALA A 236 -0.32 -9.77 8.19
CA ALA A 236 -0.71 -11.17 8.10
C ALA A 236 -1.95 -11.34 7.19
N GLU A 237 -2.94 -10.47 7.30
CA GLU A 237 -4.13 -10.48 6.45
C GLU A 237 -3.79 -10.20 4.97
N ALA A 238 -2.95 -9.21 4.70
CA ALA A 238 -2.50 -8.93 3.34
C ALA A 238 -1.75 -10.12 2.72
N LYS A 239 -0.80 -10.71 3.47
CA LYS A 239 -0.04 -11.89 3.02
C LYS A 239 -0.96 -13.08 2.76
N ARG A 240 -1.89 -13.34 3.69
CA ARG A 240 -2.88 -14.41 3.61
C ARG A 240 -3.72 -14.33 2.33
N ILE A 241 -4.15 -13.14 1.95
CA ILE A 241 -4.94 -12.92 0.72
C ILE A 241 -4.04 -13.00 -0.52
N ALA A 242 -2.78 -12.54 -0.42
CA ALA A 242 -1.76 -12.69 -1.45
C ALA A 242 -1.13 -14.10 -1.49
N THR A 243 -1.94 -15.15 -1.36
CA THR A 243 -1.51 -16.55 -1.47
C THR A 243 -2.16 -17.25 -2.65
N LYS A 244 -1.54 -18.36 -3.07
CA LYS A 244 -2.08 -19.26 -4.11
C LYS A 244 -3.39 -19.90 -3.64
N GLU A 245 -3.46 -20.28 -2.38
CA GLU A 245 -4.62 -20.90 -1.75
C GLU A 245 -5.82 -19.95 -1.79
N TYR A 246 -5.62 -18.67 -1.49
CA TYR A 246 -6.69 -17.68 -1.54
C TYR A 246 -7.09 -17.33 -2.97
N LEU A 247 -6.13 -17.28 -3.90
CA LEU A 247 -6.43 -17.17 -5.33
C LEU A 247 -7.33 -18.32 -5.79
N TYR A 248 -6.97 -19.56 -5.46
CA TYR A 248 -7.72 -20.76 -5.86
C TYR A 248 -9.11 -20.82 -5.22
N LEU A 249 -9.23 -20.34 -3.98
CA LEU A 249 -10.52 -20.12 -3.33
C LEU A 249 -11.42 -19.18 -4.16
N CYS A 250 -10.89 -18.06 -4.63
CA CYS A 250 -11.65 -17.13 -5.47
C CYS A 250 -11.97 -17.72 -6.85
N GLN A 251 -11.02 -18.45 -7.45
CA GLN A 251 -11.18 -19.14 -8.75
C GLN A 251 -12.11 -20.36 -8.69
N ARG A 252 -12.47 -20.84 -7.49
CA ARG A 252 -13.16 -22.13 -7.29
C ARG A 252 -12.38 -23.32 -7.87
N LYS A 253 -11.05 -23.22 -7.84
CA LYS A 253 -10.12 -24.20 -8.40
C LYS A 253 -9.58 -25.10 -7.29
N ASN A 254 -9.49 -26.41 -7.56
CA ASN A 254 -8.90 -27.41 -6.66
C ASN A 254 -9.43 -27.35 -5.20
N ILE A 255 -10.71 -27.01 -5.02
CA ILE A 255 -11.32 -26.97 -3.68
C ILE A 255 -11.64 -28.40 -3.25
N ASN A 256 -10.70 -29.05 -2.55
CA ASN A 256 -10.95 -30.33 -1.92
C ASN A 256 -11.83 -30.12 -0.67
N PRO A 257 -13.04 -30.70 -0.60
CA PRO A 257 -13.91 -30.52 0.54
C PRO A 257 -13.31 -31.19 1.78
N VAL A 258 -13.06 -30.41 2.83
CA VAL A 258 -12.84 -30.98 4.16
C VAL A 258 -14.21 -31.19 4.80
N SER A 259 -14.61 -32.46 4.96
CA SER A 259 -15.81 -32.82 5.72
C SER A 259 -15.79 -32.13 7.08
N PHE A 260 -16.87 -31.40 7.43
CA PHE A 260 -17.00 -30.72 8.72
C PHE A 260 -16.78 -31.67 9.90
N SER A 261 -17.22 -32.92 9.79
CA SER A 261 -17.01 -33.97 10.80
C SER A 261 -15.53 -34.35 10.95
N ARG A 262 -14.80 -34.45 9.83
CA ARG A 262 -13.35 -34.72 9.81
C ARG A 262 -12.56 -33.52 10.34
N PHE A 263 -12.96 -32.31 9.93
CA PHE A 263 -12.40 -31.05 10.42
C PHE A 263 -12.59 -30.90 11.93
N LYS A 264 -13.81 -31.12 12.46
CA LYS A 264 -14.10 -31.06 13.90
C LYS A 264 -13.24 -32.03 14.71
N ARG A 265 -13.01 -33.24 14.18
CA ARG A 265 -12.19 -34.27 14.82
C ARG A 265 -10.70 -33.90 14.84
N ASP A 266 -10.20 -33.32 13.75
CA ASP A 266 -8.78 -32.98 13.59
C ASP A 266 -8.44 -31.54 14.03
N LEU A 267 -9.45 -30.75 14.42
CA LEU A 267 -9.36 -29.32 14.75
C LEU A 267 -8.23 -29.02 15.74
N ARG A 268 -8.11 -29.80 16.82
CA ARG A 268 -7.06 -29.60 17.84
C ARG A 268 -5.65 -29.85 17.29
N LYS A 269 -5.50 -30.82 16.39
CA LYS A 269 -4.22 -31.16 15.75
C LYS A 269 -3.84 -30.09 14.72
N GLN A 270 -4.82 -29.59 13.96
CA GLN A 270 -4.64 -28.49 13.03
C GLN A 270 -4.35 -27.17 13.76
N PHE A 271 -5.00 -26.84 14.87
CA PHE A 271 -4.68 -25.66 15.70
C PHE A 271 -3.27 -25.68 16.30
N LYS A 272 -2.75 -26.86 16.65
CA LYS A 272 -1.34 -27.01 17.05
C LYS A 272 -0.38 -26.63 15.93
N ASN A 273 -0.72 -26.95 14.67
CA ASN A 273 0.12 -26.76 13.50
C ASN A 273 -0.15 -25.46 12.72
N LEU A 274 -1.25 -24.76 13.01
CA LEU A 274 -1.57 -23.47 12.41
C LEU A 274 -0.57 -22.42 12.93
N ASN A 275 0.14 -21.80 11.99
CA ASN A 275 0.86 -20.53 12.16
C ASN A 275 -0.13 -19.37 11.92
N ALA A 276 0.10 -18.21 12.51
CA ALA A 276 -0.64 -16.97 12.25
C ALA A 276 -0.72 -16.61 10.75
N ASP A 277 0.28 -17.03 9.96
CA ASP A 277 0.35 -16.80 8.51
C ASP A 277 -0.49 -17.79 7.68
N ASN A 278 -1.00 -18.89 8.29
CA ASN A 278 -1.71 -19.96 7.58
C ASN A 278 -3.21 -19.98 7.94
N PHE A 279 -4.05 -20.37 6.98
CA PHE A 279 -5.50 -20.52 7.17
C PHE A 279 -6.02 -21.84 6.61
N THR A 280 -7.20 -22.26 7.06
CA THR A 280 -7.87 -23.46 6.55
C THR A 280 -9.26 -23.11 6.04
N ILE A 281 -9.57 -23.58 4.82
CA ILE A 281 -10.89 -23.45 4.20
C ILE A 281 -11.72 -24.69 4.56
N VAL A 282 -12.92 -24.47 5.08
CA VAL A 282 -13.87 -25.54 5.39
C VAL A 282 -15.06 -25.43 4.44
N ASN A 283 -15.35 -26.53 3.74
CA ASN A 283 -16.50 -26.64 2.85
C ASN A 283 -17.62 -27.38 3.59
N THR A 284 -18.83 -26.83 3.62
CA THR A 284 -20.01 -27.53 4.13
C THR A 284 -20.83 -28.11 2.99
N ASN A 285 -21.62 -29.14 3.29
CA ASN A 285 -22.52 -29.77 2.32
C ASN A 285 -23.56 -28.80 1.71
N SER A 286 -23.65 -27.57 2.22
CA SER A 286 -24.50 -26.47 1.76
C SER A 286 -23.78 -25.48 0.83
N ASP A 287 -22.64 -25.83 0.23
CA ASP A 287 -21.86 -24.95 -0.65
C ASP A 287 -21.30 -23.69 0.06
N SER A 288 -21.35 -23.66 1.40
CA SER A 288 -20.90 -22.55 2.23
C SER A 288 -19.42 -22.71 2.57
N LEU A 289 -18.66 -21.61 2.46
CA LEU A 289 -17.23 -21.57 2.74
C LEU A 289 -16.97 -20.88 4.07
N PHE A 290 -16.26 -21.56 4.96
CA PHE A 290 -15.76 -20.99 6.22
C PHE A 290 -14.24 -20.90 6.18
N MET A 291 -13.70 -19.94 6.91
CA MET A 291 -12.28 -19.65 6.99
C MET A 291 -11.86 -19.58 8.46
N LEU A 292 -10.91 -20.41 8.86
CA LEU A 292 -10.32 -20.36 10.19
C LEU A 292 -8.90 -19.81 10.15
N ILE A 293 -8.61 -18.91 11.09
CA ILE A 293 -7.31 -18.29 11.32
C ILE A 293 -6.99 -18.45 12.81
N LYS A 294 -5.74 -18.78 13.13
CA LYS A 294 -5.27 -18.82 14.52
C LYS A 294 -4.81 -17.42 14.93
N MET A 295 -5.48 -16.85 15.92
CA MET A 295 -5.06 -15.63 16.59
C MET A 295 -3.98 -16.00 17.62
N THR A 296 -2.75 -15.53 17.46
CA THR A 296 -1.74 -15.58 18.52
C THR A 296 -2.00 -14.46 19.53
N LYS A 297 -1.89 -14.77 20.82
CA LYS A 297 -1.88 -13.76 21.89
C LYS A 297 -0.52 -13.08 21.94
#